data_AF-A0A4U3ABQ5-F1
#
_entry.id   AF-A0A4U3ABQ5-F1
#
_cell.length_a   1.000
_cell.length_b   1.000
_cell.length_c   1.000
_cell.angle_alpha   90.00
_cell.angle_beta   90.00
_cell.angle_gamma   90.00
#
_symmetry.space_group_name_H-M   'P 1'
#
loop_
_entity.id
_entity.type
_entity.pdbx_description
1 polymer ?
#
loop_
_entity_poly.entity_id
_entity_poly.type
_entity_poly.pdbx_seq_one_letter_code
_entity_poly.pdbx_strand_id
1 'polypeptide(L)'
;MEKNFTENCIGLYDNGSLIGKNPLETFINYKLLNCSNLEFDCDSSSVVKENLEFLFGEGETAYTDTLISPQSFFTTYLRYYHEDILIKKSKKLIVPNIPAVKNEMIAEGIANNSNKISNSAIWSFYIKKQYVEVHESMLEFLDSVYYLSNFSPVCRGFNLGRAAKTADNFFVALDKIFLYFQSKNNEASNLELKEILSRFLGESRFFGKVYLTEEEVIASVMNWLNSFGSYKEFIEKYCFQSFLEDPYDSSSKPKELWTGLFDGTKLQPSKEEFISCIEFMTNAIKERGVRMCEIHGECTY
;
A
#
# COMPACT_ATOMS: atom_id res chain seq x y z
N MET A 1 -26.23 -8.74 -6.73
CA MET A 1 -25.29 -7.71 -7.20
C MET A 1 -24.05 -8.47 -7.63
N GLU A 2 -23.65 -8.37 -8.89
CA GLU A 2 -22.46 -9.03 -9.41
C GLU A 2 -21.24 -8.54 -8.61
N LYS A 3 -20.40 -9.45 -8.12
CA LYS A 3 -19.24 -9.10 -7.32
C LYS A 3 -18.04 -8.91 -8.25
N ASN A 4 -17.53 -7.68 -8.32
CA ASN A 4 -16.41 -7.33 -9.21
C ASN A 4 -15.07 -7.51 -8.50
N PHE A 5 -14.58 -8.74 -8.47
CA PHE A 5 -13.27 -9.07 -7.87
C PHE A 5 -12.08 -8.80 -8.80
N THR A 6 -12.35 -8.72 -10.11
CA THR A 6 -11.34 -8.59 -11.17
C THR A 6 -11.25 -7.18 -11.75
N GLU A 7 -12.00 -6.21 -11.21
CA GLU A 7 -11.97 -4.84 -11.70
C GLU A 7 -10.94 -4.00 -10.93
N ASN A 8 -10.29 -3.10 -11.66
CA ASN A 8 -9.48 -2.05 -11.06
C ASN A 8 -10.40 -1.11 -10.25
N CYS A 9 -10.14 -0.93 -8.95
CA CYS A 9 -10.98 -0.16 -8.04
C CYS A 9 -11.07 1.33 -8.38
N ILE A 10 -10.14 1.87 -9.18
CA ILE A 10 -10.27 3.23 -9.74
C ILE A 10 -11.45 3.29 -10.72
N GLY A 11 -11.75 2.18 -11.42
CA GLY A 11 -12.89 2.08 -12.34
C GLY A 11 -14.25 2.29 -11.66
N LEU A 12 -14.31 2.12 -10.33
CA LEU A 12 -15.50 2.36 -9.53
C LEU A 12 -15.82 3.85 -9.39
N TYR A 13 -14.83 4.73 -9.59
CA TYR A 13 -15.03 6.17 -9.53
C TYR A 13 -15.74 6.69 -10.77
N ASP A 14 -16.92 7.29 -10.58
CA ASP A 14 -17.73 7.95 -11.61
C ASP A 14 -17.77 7.17 -12.94
N ASN A 15 -17.98 5.85 -12.82
CA ASN A 15 -18.02 4.88 -13.93
C ASN A 15 -16.76 4.91 -14.82
N GLY A 16 -15.58 4.99 -14.21
CA GLY A 16 -14.29 4.85 -14.90
C GLY A 16 -13.76 6.14 -15.51
N SER A 17 -14.25 7.31 -15.10
CA SER A 17 -13.81 8.61 -15.64
C SER A 17 -12.31 8.90 -15.46
N LEU A 18 -11.65 8.20 -14.53
CA LEU A 18 -10.21 8.29 -14.29
C LEU A 18 -9.36 7.31 -15.10
N ILE A 19 -9.97 6.29 -15.69
CA ILE A 19 -9.25 5.26 -16.45
C ILE A 19 -8.68 5.91 -17.72
N GLY A 20 -7.35 5.99 -17.76
CA GLY A 20 -6.60 6.49 -18.90
C GLY A 20 -6.41 5.42 -19.97
N LYS A 21 -5.68 5.78 -21.03
CA LYS A 21 -5.31 4.85 -22.11
C LYS A 21 -4.27 3.81 -21.67
N ASN A 22 -3.59 4.06 -20.55
CA ASN A 22 -2.61 3.16 -19.95
C ASN A 22 -2.55 3.37 -18.42
N PRO A 23 -1.89 2.47 -17.67
CA PRO A 23 -1.81 2.55 -16.21
C PRO A 23 -1.17 3.83 -15.67
N LEU A 24 -0.19 4.40 -16.37
CA LEU A 24 0.45 5.66 -15.98
C LEU A 24 -0.55 6.82 -16.05
N GLU A 25 -1.34 6.90 -17.11
CA GLU A 25 -2.37 7.92 -17.26
C GLU A 25 -3.46 7.77 -16.18
N THR A 26 -3.89 6.53 -15.90
CA THR A 26 -4.82 6.24 -14.79
C THR A 26 -4.25 6.70 -13.44
N PHE A 27 -3.00 6.34 -13.13
CA PHE A 27 -2.31 6.78 -11.92
C PHE A 27 -2.25 8.31 -11.82
N ILE A 28 -1.85 8.99 -12.90
CA ILE A 28 -1.75 10.45 -12.95
C ILE A 28 -3.13 11.09 -12.73
N ASN A 29 -4.16 10.63 -13.44
CA ASN A 29 -5.53 11.13 -13.29
C ASN A 29 -6.01 10.99 -11.84
N TYR A 30 -5.80 9.82 -11.23
CA TYR A 30 -6.14 9.57 -9.83
C TYR A 30 -5.43 10.51 -8.85
N LYS A 31 -4.11 10.75 -9.03
CA LYS A 31 -3.36 11.66 -8.15
C LYS A 31 -3.71 13.13 -8.36
N LEU A 32 -4.03 13.54 -9.58
CA LEU A 32 -4.49 14.91 -9.87
C LEU A 32 -5.90 15.17 -9.35
N LEU A 33 -6.80 14.18 -9.42
CA LEU A 33 -8.14 14.28 -8.87
C LEU A 33 -8.11 14.61 -7.37
N ASN A 34 -7.29 13.86 -6.61
CA ASN A 34 -7.09 14.03 -5.17
C ASN A 34 -6.47 15.40 -4.78
N CYS A 35 -5.93 16.15 -5.74
CA CYS A 35 -5.44 17.51 -5.53
C CYS A 35 -6.55 18.58 -5.60
N SER A 36 -7.69 18.24 -6.22
CA SER A 36 -8.69 19.18 -6.75
C SER A 36 -10.00 19.24 -5.95
N ASN A 37 -10.03 18.67 -4.73
CA ASN A 37 -11.17 18.58 -3.77
C ASN A 37 -11.99 17.27 -3.79
N LEU A 38 -11.49 16.18 -4.37
CA LEU A 38 -12.11 14.86 -4.22
C LEU A 38 -11.36 14.05 -3.17
N GLU A 39 -12.05 13.73 -2.08
CA GLU A 39 -11.63 12.79 -1.03
C GLU A 39 -11.97 11.36 -1.47
N PHE A 40 -11.59 10.98 -2.70
CA PHE A 40 -11.80 9.63 -3.19
C PHE A 40 -10.53 8.80 -3.00
N ASP A 41 -10.61 7.83 -2.09
CA ASP A 41 -9.60 6.79 -1.93
C ASP A 41 -10.23 5.40 -2.06
N CYS A 42 -9.52 4.47 -2.69
CA CYS A 42 -10.04 3.14 -2.98
C CYS A 42 -10.32 2.35 -1.69
N ASP A 43 -9.51 2.54 -0.65
CA ASP A 43 -9.72 1.93 0.66
C ASP A 43 -10.93 2.51 1.43
N SER A 44 -11.40 3.70 1.05
CA SER A 44 -12.60 4.32 1.62
C SER A 44 -13.90 3.90 0.92
N SER A 45 -13.81 3.27 -0.26
CA SER A 45 -14.95 2.88 -1.10
C SER A 45 -15.84 1.83 -0.40
N SER A 46 -17.16 2.06 -0.41
CA SER A 46 -18.13 1.10 0.13
C SER A 46 -18.11 -0.22 -0.63
N VAL A 47 -17.94 -0.16 -1.96
CA VAL A 47 -17.87 -1.36 -2.82
C VAL A 47 -16.68 -2.24 -2.46
N VAL A 48 -15.51 -1.63 -2.21
CA VAL A 48 -14.30 -2.35 -1.78
C VAL A 48 -14.55 -3.00 -0.42
N LYS A 49 -15.12 -2.27 0.54
CA LYS A 49 -15.47 -2.79 1.87
C LYS A 49 -16.44 -3.96 1.81
N GLU A 50 -17.53 -3.83 1.05
CA GLU A 50 -18.53 -4.89 0.86
C GLU A 50 -17.95 -6.15 0.20
N ASN A 51 -16.97 -5.99 -0.69
CA ASN A 51 -16.28 -7.12 -1.30
C ASN A 51 -15.32 -7.79 -0.31
N LEU A 52 -14.55 -7.02 0.47
CA LEU A 52 -13.68 -7.58 1.50
C LEU A 52 -14.45 -8.25 2.63
N GLU A 53 -15.56 -7.67 3.08
CA GLU A 53 -16.46 -8.27 4.06
C GLU A 53 -17.05 -9.58 3.54
N PHE A 54 -17.46 -9.62 2.27
CA PHE A 54 -17.96 -10.85 1.66
C PHE A 54 -16.89 -11.96 1.64
N LEU A 55 -15.64 -11.62 1.27
CA LEU A 55 -14.54 -12.59 1.16
C LEU A 55 -14.05 -13.07 2.52
N PHE A 56 -13.93 -12.16 3.49
CA PHE A 56 -13.22 -12.42 4.74
C PHE A 56 -14.13 -12.43 5.97
N GLY A 57 -15.41 -12.08 5.86
CA GLY A 57 -16.38 -12.11 6.96
C GLY A 57 -16.06 -11.12 8.10
N GLU A 58 -15.14 -10.19 7.89
CA GLU A 58 -14.83 -9.10 8.82
C GLU A 58 -15.64 -7.87 8.39
N GLY A 59 -16.73 -7.61 9.11
CA GLY A 59 -17.82 -6.73 8.64
C GLY A 59 -17.57 -5.23 8.65
N GLU A 60 -18.64 -4.42 8.57
CA GLU A 60 -18.64 -2.94 8.47
C GLU A 60 -17.71 -2.20 9.46
N THR A 61 -17.35 -2.82 10.59
CA THR A 61 -16.48 -2.24 11.61
C THR A 61 -14.98 -2.43 11.36
N ALA A 62 -14.61 -3.26 10.37
CA ALA A 62 -13.23 -3.44 9.95
C ALA A 62 -12.76 -2.23 9.13
N TYR A 63 -11.49 -1.87 9.30
CA TYR A 63 -10.85 -0.88 8.45
C TYR A 63 -10.34 -1.57 7.20
N THR A 64 -10.31 -0.86 6.08
CA THR A 64 -9.63 -1.32 4.87
C THR A 64 -8.26 -0.68 4.85
N ASP A 65 -7.25 -1.51 4.59
CA ASP A 65 -5.88 -1.05 4.43
C ASP A 65 -5.34 -1.48 3.08
N THR A 66 -4.51 -0.62 2.51
CA THR A 66 -3.77 -0.89 1.28
C THR A 66 -2.46 -1.59 1.66
N LEU A 67 -2.20 -2.74 1.05
CA LEU A 67 -0.98 -3.51 1.31
C LEU A 67 0.25 -2.80 0.71
N ILE A 68 0.16 -2.44 -0.57
CA ILE A 68 1.26 -1.79 -1.28
C ILE A 68 0.80 -0.44 -1.84
N SER A 69 1.34 0.64 -1.30
CA SER A 69 1.12 2.00 -1.84
C SER A 69 2.11 2.29 -2.98
N PRO A 70 1.62 2.68 -4.18
CA PRO A 70 2.52 2.91 -5.33
C PRO A 70 3.36 4.18 -5.21
N GLN A 71 3.03 5.09 -4.30
CA GLN A 71 3.60 6.45 -4.34
C GLN A 71 5.10 6.49 -4.09
N SER A 72 5.58 5.76 -3.07
CA SER A 72 7.01 5.71 -2.73
C SER A 72 7.80 5.05 -3.85
N PHE A 73 7.31 3.92 -4.37
CA PHE A 73 7.91 3.19 -5.49
C PHE A 73 7.97 4.01 -6.76
N PHE A 74 6.89 4.67 -7.16
CA PHE A 74 6.90 5.52 -8.35
C PHE A 74 7.87 6.71 -8.21
N THR A 75 7.93 7.32 -7.02
CA THR A 75 8.91 8.38 -6.74
C THR A 75 10.35 7.86 -6.85
N THR A 76 10.61 6.66 -6.33
CA THR A 76 11.92 6.00 -6.42
C THR A 76 12.28 5.61 -7.86
N TYR A 77 11.32 5.10 -8.64
CA TYR A 77 11.49 4.81 -10.07
C TYR A 77 11.96 6.04 -10.84
N LEU A 78 11.28 7.19 -10.66
CA LEU A 78 11.66 8.43 -11.32
C LEU A 78 13.08 8.88 -10.96
N ARG A 79 13.48 8.72 -9.70
CA ARG A 79 14.85 9.03 -9.26
C ARG A 79 15.90 8.13 -9.89
N TYR A 80 15.57 6.87 -10.16
CA TYR A 80 16.51 5.90 -10.71
C TYR A 80 16.62 5.96 -12.22
N TYR A 81 15.52 6.15 -12.92
CA TYR A 81 15.46 5.99 -14.38
C TYR A 81 15.22 7.29 -15.15
N HIS A 82 14.85 8.36 -14.44
CA HIS A 82 14.50 9.65 -15.05
C HIS A 82 15.16 10.79 -14.28
N GLU A 83 16.41 10.61 -13.81
CA GLU A 83 17.14 11.67 -13.09
C GLU A 83 17.47 12.88 -13.96
N ASP A 84 17.53 12.68 -15.28
CA ASP A 84 17.84 13.65 -16.32
C ASP A 84 16.77 14.74 -16.44
N ILE A 85 15.51 14.38 -16.23
CA ILE A 85 14.39 15.31 -16.20
C ILE A 85 14.20 15.97 -14.84
N LEU A 86 15.04 15.69 -13.83
CA LEU A 86 14.96 16.27 -12.50
C LEU A 86 15.95 17.43 -12.34
N ILE A 87 15.52 18.54 -11.72
CA ILE A 87 16.35 19.75 -11.63
C ILE A 87 17.50 19.56 -10.65
N LYS A 88 18.73 19.65 -11.15
CA LYS A 88 19.96 19.56 -10.35
C LYS A 88 20.22 20.87 -9.60
N LYS A 89 19.72 21.02 -8.37
CA LYS A 89 20.24 22.00 -7.41
C LYS A 89 21.04 21.29 -6.32
N SER A 90 22.37 21.38 -6.45
CA SER A 90 23.38 21.00 -5.45
C SER A 90 23.14 19.68 -4.68
N LYS A 91 23.71 18.60 -5.21
CA LYS A 91 24.23 17.40 -4.53
C LYS A 91 23.41 16.60 -3.50
N LYS A 92 22.16 16.88 -3.13
CA LYS A 92 21.47 15.96 -2.20
C LYS A 92 20.07 15.45 -2.48
N LEU A 93 19.23 16.05 -3.33
CA LEU A 93 17.94 15.44 -3.70
C LEU A 93 17.48 16.01 -5.05
N ILE A 94 17.15 15.14 -6.00
CA ILE A 94 16.56 15.56 -7.28
C ILE A 94 15.04 15.49 -7.15
N VAL A 95 14.41 16.65 -7.23
CA VAL A 95 12.96 16.86 -7.14
C VAL A 95 12.57 17.95 -8.14
N PRO A 96 11.36 17.93 -8.72
CA PRO A 96 10.87 19.06 -9.50
C PRO A 96 10.92 20.34 -8.65
N ASN A 97 10.98 21.52 -9.30
CA ASN A 97 10.90 22.79 -8.58
C ASN A 97 9.49 22.96 -7.99
N ILE A 98 9.27 22.40 -6.80
CA ILE A 98 7.97 22.27 -6.13
C ILE A 98 7.20 23.61 -6.15
N PRO A 99 7.78 24.76 -5.73
CA PRO A 99 7.08 26.04 -5.82
C PRO A 99 6.64 26.43 -7.23
N ALA A 100 7.50 26.26 -8.24
CA ALA A 100 7.16 26.59 -9.62
C ALA A 100 6.06 25.69 -10.16
N VAL A 101 6.14 24.38 -9.91
CA VAL A 101 5.11 23.43 -10.34
C VAL A 101 3.77 23.71 -9.66
N LYS A 102 3.75 24.03 -8.36
CA LYS A 102 2.52 24.42 -7.65
C LYS A 102 1.87 25.66 -8.27
N ASN A 103 2.66 26.66 -8.63
CA ASN A 103 2.15 27.87 -9.27
C ASN A 103 1.56 27.59 -10.65
N GLU A 104 2.21 26.72 -11.42
CA GLU A 104 1.73 26.28 -12.73
C GLU A 104 0.41 25.50 -12.61
N MET A 105 0.31 24.56 -11.66
CA MET A 105 -0.93 23.82 -11.38
C MET A 105 -2.10 24.76 -11.02
N ILE A 106 -1.85 25.83 -10.28
CA ILE A 106 -2.87 26.84 -9.96
C ILE A 106 -3.25 27.64 -11.21
N ALA A 107 -2.26 28.05 -12.01
CA ALA A 107 -2.49 28.80 -13.25
C ALA A 107 -3.32 28.00 -14.27
N GLU A 108 -3.15 26.67 -14.31
CA GLU A 108 -3.91 25.75 -15.15
C GLU A 108 -5.27 25.33 -14.55
N GLY A 109 -5.65 25.85 -13.38
CA GLY A 109 -6.94 25.57 -12.75
C GLY A 109 -7.06 24.15 -12.15
N ILE A 110 -5.94 23.44 -11.96
CA ILE A 110 -5.93 22.09 -11.38
C ILE A 110 -6.16 22.15 -9.86
N ALA A 111 -5.68 23.21 -9.22
CA ALA A 111 -5.87 23.42 -7.79
C ALA A 111 -6.10 24.90 -7.49
N ASN A 112 -6.93 25.18 -6.48
CA ASN A 112 -7.24 26.56 -6.07
C ASN A 112 -6.32 27.06 -4.95
N ASN A 113 -5.51 26.19 -4.35
CA ASN A 113 -4.67 26.52 -3.19
C ASN A 113 -3.42 25.63 -3.15
N SER A 114 -2.24 26.25 -3.09
CA SER A 114 -0.94 25.57 -3.05
C SER A 114 -0.75 24.65 -1.82
N ASN A 115 -1.46 24.92 -0.72
CA ASN A 115 -1.42 24.11 0.51
C ASN A 115 -2.19 22.79 0.38
N LYS A 116 -3.12 22.69 -0.57
CA LYS A 116 -3.88 21.46 -0.85
C LYS A 116 -3.17 20.53 -1.84
N ILE A 117 -2.09 21.00 -2.46
CA ILE A 117 -1.35 20.23 -3.46
C ILE A 117 -0.40 19.25 -2.77
N SER A 118 -0.74 17.96 -2.82
CA SER A 118 0.09 16.86 -2.32
C SER A 118 1.35 16.67 -3.18
N ASN A 119 2.41 16.11 -2.59
CA ASN A 119 3.62 15.79 -3.34
C ASN A 119 3.35 14.81 -4.50
N SER A 120 2.45 13.86 -4.30
CA SER A 120 2.05 12.90 -5.34
C SER A 120 1.40 13.57 -6.56
N ALA A 121 0.55 14.57 -6.33
CA ALA A 121 -0.06 15.36 -7.40
C ALA A 121 0.98 16.19 -8.17
N ILE A 122 1.96 16.79 -7.47
CA ILE A 122 3.06 17.55 -8.09
C ILE A 122 3.86 16.66 -9.03
N TRP A 123 4.25 15.48 -8.55
CA TRP A 123 4.97 14.50 -9.36
C TRP A 123 4.15 14.06 -10.58
N SER A 124 2.87 13.78 -10.38
CA SER A 124 1.98 13.34 -11.46
C SER A 124 1.77 14.42 -12.53
N PHE A 125 1.57 15.67 -12.12
CA PHE A 125 1.49 16.81 -13.03
C PHE A 125 2.80 17.01 -13.80
N TYR A 126 3.92 16.97 -13.09
CA TYR A 126 5.24 17.15 -13.70
C TYR A 126 5.51 16.09 -14.78
N ILE A 127 5.29 14.82 -14.48
CA ILE A 127 5.51 13.72 -15.42
C ILE A 127 4.57 13.81 -16.63
N LYS A 128 3.31 14.20 -16.43
CA LYS A 128 2.35 14.44 -17.53
C LYS A 128 2.86 15.44 -18.56
N LYS A 129 3.63 16.45 -18.14
CA LYS A 129 4.19 17.49 -19.03
C LYS A 129 5.46 17.05 -19.76
N GLN A 130 6.22 16.12 -19.19
CA GLN A 130 7.54 15.70 -19.70
C GLN A 130 7.49 14.53 -20.70
N TYR A 131 6.32 13.92 -20.92
CA TYR A 131 6.14 12.75 -21.83
C TYR A 131 7.16 11.63 -21.56
N VAL A 132 7.25 11.21 -20.30
CA VAL A 132 8.20 10.20 -19.86
C VAL A 132 7.80 8.81 -20.33
N GLU A 133 8.73 8.08 -20.93
CA GLU A 133 8.59 6.66 -21.21
C GLU A 133 8.82 5.84 -19.94
N VAL A 134 7.85 5.02 -19.57
CA VAL A 134 7.88 4.23 -18.34
C VAL A 134 8.04 2.76 -18.69
N HIS A 135 8.96 2.08 -17.99
CA HIS A 135 9.21 0.64 -18.13
C HIS A 135 7.92 -0.17 -17.93
N GLU A 136 7.75 -1.24 -18.71
CA GLU A 136 6.55 -2.09 -18.68
C GLU A 136 6.24 -2.63 -17.28
N SER A 137 7.24 -3.17 -16.56
CA SER A 137 7.06 -3.64 -15.17
C SER A 137 6.52 -2.56 -14.23
N MET A 138 6.85 -1.28 -14.46
CA MET A 138 6.32 -0.17 -13.66
C MET A 138 4.88 0.15 -14.06
N LEU A 139 4.52 0.03 -15.35
CA LEU A 139 3.13 0.16 -15.79
C LEU A 139 2.25 -0.95 -15.21
N GLU A 140 2.71 -2.21 -15.25
CA GLU A 140 1.99 -3.34 -14.65
C GLU A 140 1.82 -3.19 -13.14
N PHE A 141 2.86 -2.73 -12.45
CA PHE A 141 2.79 -2.43 -11.03
C PHE A 141 1.76 -1.34 -10.72
N LEU A 142 1.78 -0.23 -11.48
CA LEU A 142 0.80 0.86 -11.31
C LEU A 142 -0.63 0.40 -11.56
N ASP A 143 -0.87 -0.56 -12.44
CA ASP A 143 -2.20 -1.13 -12.64
C ASP A 143 -2.61 -2.00 -11.45
N SER A 144 -1.74 -2.94 -11.07
CA SER A 144 -2.08 -4.02 -10.12
C SER A 144 -2.39 -3.51 -8.71
N VAL A 145 -1.73 -2.45 -8.25
CA VAL A 145 -1.94 -1.87 -6.91
C VAL A 145 -3.35 -1.31 -6.66
N TYR A 146 -4.16 -1.16 -7.71
CA TYR A 146 -5.54 -0.68 -7.58
C TYR A 146 -6.58 -1.80 -7.66
N TYR A 147 -6.17 -3.06 -7.73
CA TYR A 147 -7.10 -4.19 -7.68
C TYR A 147 -7.47 -4.54 -6.24
N LEU A 148 -8.64 -5.15 -6.06
CA LEU A 148 -9.14 -5.59 -4.75
C LEU A 148 -8.12 -6.44 -3.97
N SER A 149 -7.30 -7.22 -4.68
CA SER A 149 -6.25 -8.07 -4.12
C SER A 149 -5.06 -7.31 -3.52
N ASN A 150 -5.01 -5.98 -3.62
CA ASN A 150 -4.08 -5.14 -2.86
C ASN A 150 -4.69 -4.53 -1.59
N PHE A 151 -5.93 -4.89 -1.24
CA PHE A 151 -6.61 -4.41 -0.05
C PHE A 151 -6.92 -5.55 0.93
N SER A 152 -6.91 -5.24 2.22
CA SER A 152 -7.26 -6.20 3.28
C SER A 152 -8.10 -5.55 4.35
N PRO A 153 -9.05 -6.27 4.97
CA PRO A 153 -9.60 -5.84 6.23
C PRO A 153 -8.52 -5.94 7.31
N VAL A 154 -8.49 -4.96 8.20
CA VAL A 154 -7.58 -4.88 9.34
C VAL A 154 -8.30 -4.26 10.53
N CYS A 155 -7.75 -4.46 11.74
CA CYS A 155 -8.27 -3.81 12.92
C CYS A 155 -7.89 -2.31 12.97
N ARG A 156 -8.66 -1.55 13.76
CA ARG A 156 -8.47 -0.10 13.96
C ARG A 156 -7.04 0.27 14.39
N GLY A 157 -6.47 -0.48 15.33
CA GLY A 157 -5.11 -0.24 15.80
C GLY A 157 -4.07 -0.37 14.68
N PHE A 158 -4.21 -1.38 13.82
CA PHE A 158 -3.28 -1.60 12.72
C PHE A 158 -3.34 -0.47 11.68
N ASN A 159 -4.54 -0.13 11.21
CA ASN A 159 -4.73 0.92 10.21
C ASN A 159 -4.19 2.29 10.67
N LEU A 160 -4.42 2.65 11.93
CA LEU A 160 -4.05 3.97 12.47
C LEU A 160 -2.62 4.03 13.03
N GLY A 161 -2.08 2.90 13.49
CA GLY A 161 -0.81 2.85 14.22
C GLY A 161 0.42 2.53 13.36
N ARG A 162 0.24 2.01 12.14
CA ARG A 162 1.33 1.47 11.29
C ARG A 162 2.19 2.53 10.61
N ALA A 163 1.60 3.63 10.17
CA ALA A 163 2.17 4.52 9.15
C ALA A 163 3.54 5.14 9.51
N ALA A 164 3.81 5.43 10.78
CA ALA A 164 5.01 6.15 11.19
C ALA A 164 6.28 5.28 11.29
N LYS A 165 6.18 4.05 11.82
CA LYS A 165 7.35 3.22 12.14
C LYS A 165 7.78 2.29 11.01
N THR A 166 6.86 1.92 10.13
CA THR A 166 7.14 1.01 8.98
C THR A 166 7.38 1.75 7.67
N ALA A 167 7.27 3.08 7.66
CA ALA A 167 7.13 3.86 6.43
C ALA A 167 6.02 3.31 5.51
N ASP A 168 4.97 2.74 6.13
CA ASP A 168 3.83 2.11 5.46
C ASP A 168 4.20 0.91 4.57
N ASN A 169 5.26 0.17 4.94
CA ASN A 169 5.71 -1.02 4.23
C ASN A 169 5.06 -2.29 4.80
N PHE A 170 4.16 -2.90 4.03
CA PHE A 170 3.45 -4.12 4.44
C PHE A 170 4.36 -5.32 4.69
N PHE A 171 5.45 -5.50 3.95
CA PHE A 171 6.38 -6.61 4.20
C PHE A 171 7.04 -6.51 5.58
N VAL A 172 7.37 -5.29 6.02
CA VAL A 172 7.88 -5.06 7.39
C VAL A 172 6.81 -5.40 8.43
N ALA A 173 5.56 -4.99 8.20
CA ALA A 173 4.46 -5.32 9.10
C ALA A 173 4.21 -6.84 9.17
N LEU A 174 4.23 -7.51 8.02
CA LEU A 174 4.03 -8.96 7.92
C LEU A 174 5.15 -9.73 8.62
N ASP A 175 6.41 -9.28 8.54
CA ASP A 175 7.54 -9.84 9.29
C ASP A 175 7.33 -9.73 10.80
N LYS A 176 6.88 -8.58 11.30
CA LYS A 176 6.61 -8.44 12.75
C LYS A 176 5.40 -9.23 13.22
N ILE A 177 4.38 -9.41 12.36
CA ILE A 177 3.26 -10.33 12.64
C ILE A 177 3.77 -11.77 12.71
N PHE A 178 4.63 -12.19 11.78
CA PHE A 178 5.26 -13.52 11.81
C PHE A 178 6.03 -13.75 13.12
N LEU A 179 6.89 -12.79 13.52
CA LEU A 179 7.62 -12.84 14.78
C LEU A 179 6.68 -12.90 16.01
N TYR A 180 5.57 -12.17 15.99
CA TYR A 180 4.56 -12.21 17.05
C TYR A 180 4.03 -13.64 17.24
N PHE A 181 3.62 -14.31 16.16
CA PHE A 181 3.11 -15.68 16.25
C PHE A 181 4.20 -16.69 16.65
N GLN A 182 5.43 -16.54 16.15
CA GLN A 182 6.55 -17.39 16.59
C GLN A 182 6.80 -17.27 18.10
N SER A 183 6.88 -16.04 18.61
CA SER A 183 7.09 -15.81 20.04
C SER A 183 5.91 -16.29 20.88
N LYS A 184 4.67 -16.10 20.42
CA LYS A 184 3.47 -16.63 21.09
C LYS A 184 3.51 -18.17 21.20
N ASN A 185 3.90 -18.86 20.13
CA ASN A 185 4.03 -20.33 20.13
C ASN A 185 5.15 -20.82 21.05
N ASN A 186 6.16 -19.99 21.31
CA ASN A 186 7.23 -20.24 22.27
C ASN A 186 6.88 -19.75 23.69
N GLU A 187 5.59 -19.55 23.98
CA GLU A 187 5.08 -19.14 25.30
C GLU A 187 5.64 -17.81 25.82
N ALA A 188 6.01 -16.90 24.91
CA ALA A 188 6.47 -15.56 25.29
C ALA A 188 5.42 -14.82 26.13
N SER A 189 5.88 -14.02 27.08
CA SER A 189 5.04 -13.19 27.93
C SER A 189 4.31 -12.12 27.12
N ASN A 190 3.18 -11.63 27.66
CA ASN A 190 2.48 -10.50 27.06
C ASN A 190 3.37 -9.25 26.90
N LEU A 191 4.37 -9.06 27.77
CA LEU A 191 5.31 -7.95 27.65
C LEU A 191 6.19 -8.10 26.41
N GLU A 192 6.77 -9.29 26.19
CA GLU A 192 7.58 -9.58 25.01
C GLU A 192 6.78 -9.45 23.72
N LEU A 193 5.52 -9.92 23.72
CA LEU A 193 4.63 -9.74 22.57
C LEU A 193 4.32 -8.26 22.28
N LYS A 194 4.09 -7.45 23.32
CA LYS A 194 3.92 -5.99 23.18
C LYS A 194 5.18 -5.34 22.61
N GLU A 195 6.37 -5.76 23.04
CA GLU A 195 7.64 -5.25 22.53
C GLU A 195 7.88 -5.57 21.05
N ILE A 196 7.40 -6.72 20.55
CA ILE A 196 7.45 -7.02 19.12
C ILE A 196 6.55 -6.05 18.35
N LEU A 197 5.32 -5.85 18.83
CA LEU A 197 4.34 -4.98 18.18
C LEU A 197 4.75 -3.49 18.22
N SER A 198 5.37 -3.03 19.30
CA SER A 198 5.86 -1.65 19.42
C SER A 198 7.00 -1.32 18.44
N ARG A 199 7.64 -2.32 17.82
CA ARG A 199 8.64 -2.08 16.76
C ARG A 199 8.04 -1.48 15.50
N PHE A 200 6.75 -1.74 15.23
CA PHE A 200 6.10 -1.33 13.99
C PHE A 200 4.77 -0.59 14.17
N LEU A 201 4.24 -0.56 15.39
CA LEU A 201 3.05 0.20 15.76
C LEU A 201 3.42 1.34 16.70
N GLY A 202 2.79 2.50 16.52
CA GLY A 202 2.94 3.66 17.41
C GLY A 202 1.61 4.33 17.71
N GLU A 203 1.68 5.42 18.48
CA GLU A 203 0.53 6.28 18.71
C GLU A 203 -0.04 6.84 17.40
N SER A 204 -1.37 6.89 17.30
CA SER A 204 -2.06 7.54 16.18
C SER A 204 -2.31 9.00 16.52
N ARG A 205 -1.82 9.91 15.68
CA ARG A 205 -2.07 11.35 15.81
C ARG A 205 -2.82 11.90 14.61
N PHE A 206 -3.80 12.77 14.87
CA PHE A 206 -4.52 13.51 13.85
C PHE A 206 -4.46 15.01 14.19
N PHE A 207 -3.92 15.83 13.28
CA PHE A 207 -3.65 17.26 13.50
C PHE A 207 -2.97 17.57 14.85
N GLY A 208 -1.95 16.77 15.19
CA GLY A 208 -1.16 16.92 16.42
C GLY A 208 -1.82 16.40 17.70
N LYS A 209 -3.09 16.00 17.65
CA LYS A 209 -3.82 15.41 18.77
C LYS A 209 -3.69 13.89 18.76
N VAL A 210 -3.43 13.31 19.94
CA VAL A 210 -3.43 11.85 20.11
C VAL A 210 -4.87 11.37 19.96
N TYR A 211 -5.09 10.50 18.99
CA TYR A 211 -6.37 9.85 18.73
C TYR A 211 -6.42 8.44 19.31
N LEU A 212 -5.29 7.73 19.28
CA LEU A 212 -5.04 6.50 20.03
C LEU A 212 -3.63 6.52 20.60
N THR A 213 -3.51 6.15 21.87
CA THR A 213 -2.22 5.88 22.51
C THR A 213 -1.58 4.63 21.91
N GLU A 214 -0.26 4.52 22.03
CA GLU A 214 0.47 3.31 21.60
C GLU A 214 -0.06 2.05 22.31
N GLU A 215 -0.46 2.16 23.57
CA GLU A 215 -1.04 1.05 24.32
C GLU A 215 -2.39 0.60 23.75
N GLU A 216 -3.29 1.53 23.42
CA GLU A 216 -4.57 1.21 22.79
C GLU A 216 -4.40 0.58 21.40
N VAL A 217 -3.45 1.10 20.62
CA VAL A 217 -3.08 0.54 19.31
C VAL A 217 -2.59 -0.89 19.45
N ILE A 218 -1.61 -1.12 20.32
CA ILE A 218 -1.01 -2.44 20.53
C ILE A 218 -2.06 -3.41 21.06
N ALA A 219 -2.87 -3.00 22.05
CA ALA A 219 -3.93 -3.85 22.59
C ALA A 219 -4.95 -4.25 21.50
N SER A 220 -5.35 -3.32 20.64
CA SER A 220 -6.24 -3.60 19.52
C SER A 220 -5.63 -4.59 18.53
N VAL A 221 -4.34 -4.47 18.21
CA VAL A 221 -3.66 -5.42 17.31
C VAL A 221 -3.44 -6.77 17.97
N MET A 222 -3.05 -6.83 19.25
CA MET A 222 -2.94 -8.10 19.97
C MET A 222 -4.25 -8.86 19.99
N ASN A 223 -5.38 -8.19 20.28
CA ASN A 223 -6.69 -8.84 20.29
C ASN A 223 -7.06 -9.39 18.91
N TRP A 224 -6.76 -8.63 17.85
CA TRP A 224 -6.96 -9.08 16.48
C TRP A 224 -6.08 -10.28 16.13
N LEU A 225 -4.77 -10.22 16.36
CA LEU A 225 -3.85 -11.34 16.10
C LEU A 225 -4.17 -12.58 16.95
N ASN A 226 -4.64 -12.38 18.19
CA ASN A 226 -5.05 -13.48 19.06
C ASN A 226 -6.37 -14.14 18.67
N SER A 227 -7.17 -13.51 17.82
CA SER A 227 -8.38 -14.14 17.27
C SER A 227 -8.05 -15.29 16.30
N PHE A 228 -6.82 -15.31 15.78
CA PHE A 228 -6.29 -16.42 14.98
C PHE A 228 -5.56 -17.43 15.87
N GLY A 229 -5.80 -18.71 15.64
CA GLY A 229 -5.11 -19.80 16.33
C GLY A 229 -3.64 -19.94 15.94
N SER A 230 -3.26 -19.52 14.73
CA SER A 230 -1.88 -19.61 14.23
C SER A 230 -1.56 -18.59 13.13
N TYR A 231 -0.27 -18.42 12.83
CA TYR A 231 0.18 -17.62 11.68
C TYR A 231 -0.36 -18.18 10.36
N LYS A 232 -0.34 -19.52 10.21
CA LYS A 232 -0.89 -20.21 9.06
C LYS A 232 -2.36 -19.85 8.83
N GLU A 233 -3.16 -19.86 9.89
CA GLU A 233 -4.57 -19.48 9.82
C GLU A 233 -4.75 -18.02 9.40
N PHE A 234 -3.93 -17.10 9.93
CA PHE A 234 -3.92 -15.69 9.52
C PHE A 234 -3.58 -15.54 8.02
N ILE A 235 -2.55 -16.23 7.53
CA ILE A 235 -2.13 -16.19 6.12
C ILE A 235 -3.21 -16.75 5.21
N GLU A 236 -3.81 -17.88 5.57
CA GLU A 236 -4.86 -18.54 4.79
C GLU A 236 -6.13 -17.72 4.77
N LYS A 237 -6.50 -17.12 5.91
CA LYS A 237 -7.68 -16.26 6.00
C LYS A 237 -7.63 -15.12 4.99
N TYR A 238 -6.50 -14.44 4.86
CA TYR A 238 -6.37 -13.24 4.02
C TYR A 238 -5.70 -13.47 2.67
N CYS A 239 -5.41 -14.73 2.29
CA CYS A 239 -4.74 -15.10 1.04
C CYS A 239 -3.35 -14.48 0.86
N PHE A 240 -2.54 -14.41 1.93
CA PHE A 240 -1.22 -13.76 1.89
C PHE A 240 -0.06 -14.67 1.46
N GLN A 241 -0.32 -15.89 1.00
CA GLN A 241 0.72 -16.87 0.65
C GLN A 241 1.71 -16.33 -0.39
N SER A 242 1.22 -15.59 -1.39
CA SER A 242 2.08 -15.03 -2.46
C SER A 242 3.05 -13.92 -2.00
N PHE A 243 2.95 -13.49 -0.73
CA PHE A 243 3.89 -12.54 -0.10
C PHE A 243 4.98 -13.23 0.73
N LEU A 244 4.98 -14.57 0.79
CA LEU A 244 5.93 -15.38 1.57
C LEU A 244 7.15 -15.80 0.75
N GLU A 245 8.18 -16.30 1.43
CA GLU A 245 9.33 -16.92 0.76
C GLU A 245 8.98 -18.22 0.04
N ASP A 246 8.07 -19.00 0.61
CA ASP A 246 7.48 -20.18 -0.01
C ASP A 246 5.95 -20.01 -0.09
N PRO A 247 5.39 -19.75 -1.28
CA PRO A 247 3.95 -19.53 -1.46
C PRO A 247 3.10 -20.79 -1.34
N TYR A 248 3.72 -21.96 -1.14
CA TYR A 248 3.04 -23.23 -0.89
C TYR A 248 3.02 -23.63 0.59
N ASP A 249 3.78 -22.93 1.44
CA ASP A 249 3.75 -23.10 2.89
C ASP A 249 3.24 -21.83 3.57
N SER A 250 1.98 -21.85 4.01
CA SER A 250 1.35 -20.78 4.80
C SER A 250 2.05 -20.49 6.13
N SER A 251 3.02 -21.31 6.55
CA SER A 251 3.85 -21.10 7.74
C SER A 251 5.20 -20.44 7.43
N SER A 252 5.52 -20.26 6.15
CA SER A 252 6.77 -19.67 5.68
C SER A 252 6.89 -18.20 6.09
N LYS A 253 8.13 -17.72 6.25
CA LYS A 253 8.36 -16.32 6.60
C LYS A 253 8.06 -15.39 5.41
N PRO A 254 7.79 -14.11 5.66
CA PRO A 254 7.58 -13.13 4.60
C PRO A 254 8.80 -12.98 3.70
N LYS A 255 8.58 -12.71 2.42
CA LYS A 255 9.68 -12.49 1.46
C LYS A 255 10.45 -11.22 1.82
N GLU A 256 11.74 -11.34 2.12
CA GLU A 256 12.63 -10.18 2.17
C GLU A 256 12.96 -9.74 0.73
N LEU A 257 12.34 -8.65 0.28
CA LEU A 257 12.49 -8.16 -1.11
C LEU A 257 13.90 -7.66 -1.43
N TRP A 258 14.59 -7.09 -0.45
CA TRP A 258 15.99 -6.67 -0.52
C TRP A 258 16.62 -6.74 0.87
N THR A 259 17.93 -7.00 0.90
CA THR A 259 18.66 -7.14 2.16
C THR A 259 18.56 -5.89 3.01
N GLY A 260 18.18 -6.07 4.28
CA GLY A 260 18.07 -4.99 5.26
C GLY A 260 16.70 -4.33 5.32
N LEU A 261 15.70 -4.93 4.68
CA LEU A 261 14.31 -4.46 4.77
C LEU A 261 13.75 -4.68 6.19
N PHE A 262 13.89 -5.91 6.73
CA PHE A 262 13.24 -6.28 7.99
C PHE A 262 13.94 -5.76 9.25
N ASP A 263 15.25 -5.51 9.16
CA ASP A 263 16.02 -4.89 10.24
C ASP A 263 16.00 -3.34 10.19
N GLY A 264 15.36 -2.76 9.16
CA GLY A 264 15.21 -1.32 8.98
C GLY A 264 16.48 -0.59 8.56
N THR A 265 17.58 -1.31 8.28
CA THR A 265 18.83 -0.70 7.81
C THR A 265 18.68 -0.11 6.41
N LYS A 266 17.77 -0.64 5.59
CA LYS A 266 17.50 -0.19 4.22
C LYS A 266 16.00 -0.23 3.93
N LEU A 267 15.33 0.93 4.00
CA LEU A 267 13.88 1.05 3.73
C LEU A 267 13.51 1.21 2.24
N GLN A 268 14.49 1.27 1.34
CA GLN A 268 14.28 1.39 -0.10
C GLN A 268 15.25 0.46 -0.84
N PRO A 269 14.81 -0.25 -1.90
CA PRO A 269 15.68 -1.10 -2.70
C PRO A 269 16.75 -0.27 -3.42
N SER A 270 17.85 -0.87 -3.86
CA SER A 270 18.77 -0.19 -4.77
C SER A 270 18.18 -0.09 -6.18
N LYS A 271 18.83 0.67 -7.08
CA LYS A 271 18.43 0.74 -8.50
C LYS A 271 18.46 -0.64 -9.17
N GLU A 272 19.43 -1.47 -8.81
CA GLU A 272 19.61 -2.81 -9.37
C GLU A 272 18.52 -3.79 -8.90
N GLU A 273 18.03 -3.62 -7.67
CA GLU A 273 16.98 -4.46 -7.07
C GLU A 273 15.56 -3.96 -7.42
N PHE A 274 15.42 -2.70 -7.85
CA PHE A 274 14.13 -2.03 -7.92
C PHE A 274 13.12 -2.76 -8.82
N ILE A 275 13.53 -3.12 -10.05
CA ILE A 275 12.61 -3.73 -11.03
C ILE A 275 12.13 -5.10 -10.57
N SER A 276 13.02 -5.96 -10.07
CA SER A 276 12.62 -7.28 -9.56
C SER A 276 11.71 -7.17 -8.33
N CYS A 277 11.89 -6.15 -7.49
CA CYS A 277 11.00 -5.90 -6.36
C CYS A 277 9.58 -5.55 -6.80
N ILE A 278 9.42 -4.63 -7.76
CA ILE A 278 8.09 -4.26 -8.24
C ILE A 278 7.43 -5.40 -9.02
N GLU A 279 8.20 -6.21 -9.76
CA GLU A 279 7.70 -7.41 -10.44
C GLU A 279 7.19 -8.44 -9.44
N PHE A 280 7.95 -8.72 -8.37
CA PHE A 280 7.50 -9.62 -7.30
C PHE A 280 6.19 -9.13 -6.69
N MET A 281 6.13 -7.85 -6.30
CA MET A 281 4.92 -7.27 -5.70
C MET A 281 3.72 -7.32 -6.64
N THR A 282 3.94 -7.03 -7.93
CA THR A 282 2.91 -7.12 -8.97
C THR A 282 2.35 -8.53 -9.07
N ASN A 283 3.23 -9.53 -9.15
CA ASN A 283 2.82 -10.93 -9.23
C ASN A 283 2.14 -11.39 -7.95
N ALA A 284 2.63 -10.98 -6.77
CA ALA A 284 2.01 -11.32 -5.49
C ALA A 284 0.57 -10.80 -5.38
N ILE A 285 0.33 -9.56 -5.84
CA ILE A 285 -1.02 -8.98 -5.89
C ILE A 285 -1.91 -9.76 -6.86
N LYS A 286 -1.42 -10.07 -8.07
CA LYS A 286 -2.16 -10.82 -9.09
C LYS A 286 -2.52 -12.22 -8.58
N GLU A 287 -1.56 -12.97 -8.05
CA GLU A 287 -1.76 -14.31 -7.51
C GLU A 287 -2.68 -14.33 -6.30
N ARG A 288 -2.58 -13.34 -5.39
CA ARG A 288 -3.56 -13.18 -4.31
C ARG A 288 -4.97 -13.02 -4.86
N GLY A 289 -5.15 -12.27 -5.95
CA GLY A 289 -6.43 -12.14 -6.66
C GLY A 289 -6.97 -13.47 -7.16
N VAL A 290 -6.12 -14.33 -7.74
CA VAL A 290 -6.51 -15.69 -8.16
C VAL A 290 -7.02 -16.50 -6.97
N ARG A 291 -6.26 -16.53 -5.87
CA ARG A 291 -6.63 -17.26 -4.64
C ARG A 291 -7.95 -16.76 -4.04
N MET A 292 -8.18 -15.44 -4.05
CA MET A 292 -9.44 -14.85 -3.59
C MET A 292 -10.63 -15.31 -4.43
N CYS A 293 -10.46 -15.46 -5.75
CA CYS A 293 -11.51 -15.98 -6.63
C CYS A 293 -11.77 -17.48 -6.42
N GLU A 294 -10.71 -18.27 -6.20
CA GLU A 294 -10.78 -19.71 -5.93
C GLU A 294 -11.60 -20.04 -4.67
N ILE A 295 -11.53 -19.21 -3.62
CA ILE A 295 -12.35 -19.37 -2.40
C ILE A 295 -13.85 -19.43 -2.72
N HIS A 296 -14.30 -18.75 -3.78
CA HIS A 296 -15.71 -18.61 -4.10
C HIS A 296 -16.15 -19.39 -5.35
N GLY A 297 -15.24 -20.13 -6.00
CA GLY A 297 -15.57 -20.91 -7.20
C GLY A 297 -15.94 -20.04 -8.42
N GLU A 298 -15.64 -18.74 -8.38
CA GLU A 298 -15.85 -17.81 -9.50
C GLU A 298 -14.57 -17.75 -10.34
N CYS A 299 -14.32 -18.80 -11.12
CA CYS A 299 -13.30 -18.77 -12.18
C CYS A 299 -13.97 -18.91 -13.56
N THR A 300 -14.12 -17.78 -14.25
CA THR A 300 -14.06 -17.73 -15.71
C THR A 300 -13.23 -16.52 -16.10
N TYR A 301 -11.99 -16.76 -16.52
CA TYR A 301 -11.18 -15.80 -17.29
C TYR A 301 -11.67 -15.74 -18.73
#